data_AF-A0A094PFL5-F1
#
_entry.id   AF-A0A094PFL5-F1
#
_cell.length_a   1.000
_cell.length_b   1.000
_cell.length_c   1.000
_cell.angle_alpha   90.00
_cell.angle_beta   90.00
_cell.angle_gamma   90.00
#
_symmetry.space_group_name_H-M   'P 1'
#
loop_
_entity.id
_entity.type
_entity.pdbx_description
1 polymer ?
#
loop_
_entity_poly.entity_id
_entity_poly.type
_entity_poly.pdbx_seq_one_letter_code
_entity_poly.pdbx_strand_id
1 'polypeptide(L)'
;MEMTFRRLVAVWLASLQALVLLAIALITLVGSVVTQDFEVRVLLPELILYAAFVALLVWLALGLKKGRAWARAPMILVQLLMIGISYEDFFQSGDLIWQTISILLFGLAALGIWAAFSTD
;
A
#
# COMPACT_ATOMS: atom_id res chain seq x y z
N MET A 1 -2.00 -21.26 -21.06
CA MET A 1 -1.56 -21.26 -19.64
C MET A 1 -2.77 -20.89 -18.81
N GLU A 2 -3.42 -21.86 -18.18
CA GLU A 2 -4.60 -21.60 -17.35
C GLU A 2 -4.20 -20.80 -16.10
N MET A 3 -4.82 -19.63 -15.91
CA MET A 3 -4.73 -18.93 -14.63
C MET A 3 -5.59 -19.67 -13.62
N THR A 4 -4.97 -20.24 -12.59
CA THR A 4 -5.70 -20.76 -11.43
C THR A 4 -6.58 -19.67 -10.84
N PHE A 5 -7.84 -19.98 -10.48
CA PHE A 5 -8.80 -19.05 -9.88
C PHE A 5 -8.21 -18.17 -8.76
N ARG A 6 -7.40 -18.76 -7.87
CA ARG A 6 -6.72 -18.04 -6.77
C ARG A 6 -5.78 -16.91 -7.24
N ARG A 7 -5.06 -17.13 -8.34
CA ARG A 7 -4.16 -16.11 -8.92
C ARG A 7 -4.97 -14.98 -9.55
N LEU A 8 -6.06 -15.31 -10.23
CA LEU A 8 -6.96 -14.33 -10.81
C LEU A 8 -7.52 -13.39 -9.74
N VAL A 9 -8.02 -13.97 -8.63
CA VAL A 9 -8.52 -13.20 -7.48
C VAL A 9 -7.42 -12.32 -6.88
N ALA A 10 -6.22 -12.84 -6.66
CA ALA A 10 -5.11 -12.05 -6.10
C ALA A 10 -4.72 -10.86 -6.99
N VAL A 11 -4.64 -11.05 -8.31
CA VAL A 11 -4.36 -9.96 -9.28
C VAL A 11 -5.49 -8.93 -9.27
N TRP A 12 -6.74 -9.37 -9.20
CA TRP A 12 -7.90 -8.48 -9.13
C TRP A 12 -7.89 -7.63 -7.86
N LEU A 13 -7.66 -8.25 -6.70
CA LEU A 13 -7.58 -7.54 -5.42
C LEU A 13 -6.43 -6.52 -5.43
N ALA A 14 -5.26 -6.89 -5.93
CA ALA A 14 -4.12 -5.97 -6.03
C ALA A 14 -4.42 -4.78 -6.95
N SER A 15 -5.03 -5.04 -8.11
CA SER A 15 -5.42 -4.00 -9.06
C SER A 15 -6.49 -3.07 -8.48
N LEU A 16 -7.49 -3.63 -7.79
CA LEU A 16 -8.55 -2.86 -7.14
C LEU A 16 -7.97 -1.96 -6.04
N GLN A 17 -7.05 -2.49 -5.24
CA GLN A 17 -6.40 -1.72 -4.18
C GLN A 17 -5.55 -0.58 -4.73
N ALA A 18 -4.83 -0.80 -5.85
CA ALA A 18 -4.11 0.26 -6.54
C ALA A 18 -5.06 1.37 -7.05
N LEU A 19 -6.24 0.99 -7.57
CA LEU A 19 -7.25 1.96 -8.01
C LEU A 19 -7.83 2.76 -6.83
N VAL A 20 -8.08 2.13 -5.69
CA VAL A 20 -8.55 2.81 -4.47
C VAL A 20 -7.51 3.83 -4.01
N LEU A 21 -6.23 3.46 -3.93
CA LEU A 21 -5.17 4.38 -3.56
C LEU A 21 -5.03 5.56 -4.53
N LEU A 22 -5.14 5.30 -5.84
CA LEU A 22 -5.13 6.34 -6.85
C LEU A 22 -6.32 7.30 -6.67
N ALA A 23 -7.51 6.77 -6.36
CA ALA A 23 -8.68 7.59 -6.08
C ALA A 23 -8.49 8.44 -4.83
N ILE A 24 -7.92 7.89 -3.74
CA ILE A 24 -7.58 8.65 -2.53
C ILE A 24 -6.61 9.79 -2.86
N ALA A 25 -5.51 9.49 -3.56
CA ALA A 25 -4.54 10.52 -3.96
C ALA A 25 -5.18 11.65 -4.78
N LEU A 26 -6.11 11.32 -5.68
CA LEU A 26 -6.86 12.31 -6.47
C LEU A 26 -7.83 13.11 -5.60
N ILE A 27 -8.54 12.48 -4.66
CA ILE A 27 -9.44 13.17 -3.73
C ILE A 27 -8.63 14.13 -2.84
N THR A 28 -7.48 13.72 -2.30
CA THR A 28 -6.59 14.57 -1.50
C THR A 28 -6.09 15.76 -2.31
N LEU A 29 -5.63 15.53 -3.55
CA LEU A 29 -5.18 16.59 -4.45
C LEU A 29 -6.29 17.58 -4.77
N VAL A 30 -7.46 17.09 -5.22
CA VAL A 30 -8.60 17.94 -5.58
C VAL A 30 -9.15 18.66 -4.36
N GLY A 31 -9.25 17.99 -3.21
CA GLY A 31 -9.67 18.59 -1.94
C GLY A 31 -8.80 19.78 -1.56
N SER A 32 -7.48 19.61 -1.60
CA SER A 32 -6.51 20.68 -1.33
C SER A 32 -6.64 21.86 -2.31
N VAL A 33 -6.91 21.56 -3.58
CA VAL A 33 -7.15 22.59 -4.61
C VAL A 33 -8.42 23.38 -4.34
N VAL A 34 -9.50 22.71 -3.93
CA VAL A 34 -10.80 23.32 -3.69
C VAL A 34 -10.79 24.16 -2.40
N THR A 35 -10.11 23.71 -1.35
CA THR A 35 -10.05 24.42 -0.06
C THR A 35 -9.04 25.57 -0.03
N GLN A 36 -8.21 25.70 -1.08
CA GLN A 36 -7.05 26.61 -1.13
C GLN A 36 -6.03 26.41 -0.01
N ASP A 37 -6.08 25.26 0.67
CA ASP A 37 -5.19 24.89 1.77
C ASP A 37 -3.98 24.12 1.22
N PHE A 38 -3.08 24.84 0.56
CA PHE A 38 -1.91 24.26 -0.09
C PHE A 38 -0.66 24.32 0.79
N GLU A 39 -0.63 23.50 1.83
CA GLU A 39 0.64 23.20 2.49
C GLU A 39 1.44 22.18 1.66
N VAL A 40 2.17 22.68 0.66
CA VAL A 40 3.02 21.86 -0.25
C VAL A 40 3.96 20.94 0.52
N ARG A 41 4.40 21.35 1.72
CA ARG A 41 5.27 20.56 2.59
C ARG A 41 4.63 19.27 3.11
N VAL A 42 3.31 19.24 3.23
CA VAL A 42 2.55 18.07 3.72
C VAL A 42 1.96 17.28 2.56
N LEU A 43 1.39 17.98 1.58
CA LEU A 43 0.71 17.37 0.44
C LEU A 43 1.66 16.61 -0.49
N LEU A 44 2.84 17.16 -0.78
CA LEU A 44 3.77 16.58 -1.76
C LEU A 44 4.33 15.22 -1.29
N PRO A 45 4.81 15.06 -0.02
CA PRO A 45 5.19 13.75 0.49
C PRO A 45 4.08 12.71 0.44
N GLU A 46 2.85 13.09 0.79
CA GLU A 46 1.70 12.18 0.79
C GLU A 46 1.38 11.68 -0.62
N LEU A 47 1.35 12.57 -1.62
CA LEU A 47 1.13 12.20 -3.02
C LEU A 47 2.26 11.32 -3.58
N ILE A 48 3.52 11.60 -3.23
CA ILE A 48 4.66 10.77 -3.60
C ILE A 48 4.51 9.37 -3.00
N LEU A 49 4.09 9.29 -1.73
CA LEU A 49 3.87 8.03 -1.04
C LEU A 49 2.77 7.20 -1.71
N TYR A 50 1.61 7.80 -2.00
CA TYR A 50 0.54 7.12 -2.73
C TYR A 50 0.99 6.66 -4.12
N ALA A 51 1.70 7.51 -4.87
CA ALA A 51 2.22 7.15 -6.19
C ALA A 51 3.19 5.95 -6.11
N ALA A 52 4.05 5.92 -5.09
CA ALA A 52 4.97 4.80 -4.85
C ALA A 52 4.22 3.50 -4.53
N PHE A 53 3.19 3.55 -3.67
CA PHE A 53 2.36 2.37 -3.37
C PHE A 53 1.59 1.87 -4.59
N VAL A 54 1.01 2.77 -5.38
CA VAL A 54 0.32 2.41 -6.63
C VAL A 54 1.29 1.72 -7.60
N ALA A 55 2.47 2.30 -7.82
CA ALA A 55 3.49 1.70 -8.68
C ALA A 55 3.93 0.32 -8.19
N LEU A 56 4.13 0.16 -6.88
CA LEU A 56 4.49 -1.10 -6.25
C LEU A 56 3.38 -2.16 -6.42
N LEU A 57 2.12 -1.81 -6.17
CA LEU A 57 0.98 -2.71 -6.34
C LEU A 57 0.79 -3.13 -7.80
N VAL A 58 0.96 -2.22 -8.75
CA VAL A 58 0.92 -2.54 -10.19
C VAL A 58 2.04 -3.51 -10.55
N TRP A 59 3.26 -3.27 -10.06
CA TRP A 59 4.39 -4.16 -10.29
C TRP A 59 4.16 -5.57 -9.71
N LEU A 60 3.58 -5.66 -8.51
CA LEU A 60 3.22 -6.92 -7.87
C LEU A 60 2.08 -7.63 -8.61
N ALA A 61 1.04 -6.91 -9.03
CA ALA A 61 -0.04 -7.47 -9.85
C ALA A 61 0.48 -8.05 -11.18
N LEU A 62 1.42 -7.36 -11.83
CA LEU A 62 2.11 -7.87 -13.03
C LEU A 62 2.96 -9.10 -12.72
N GLY A 63 3.65 -9.14 -11.58
CA GLY A 63 4.40 -10.30 -11.10
C GLY A 63 3.51 -11.52 -10.85
N LEU A 64 2.38 -11.31 -10.17
CA LEU A 64 1.36 -12.34 -9.90
C LEU A 64 0.71 -12.85 -11.19
N LYS A 65 0.41 -11.96 -12.15
CA LYS A 65 -0.10 -12.33 -13.48
C LYS A 65 0.88 -13.22 -14.24
N LYS A 66 2.18 -12.96 -14.10
CA LYS A 66 3.26 -13.80 -14.66
C LYS A 66 3.53 -15.08 -13.84
N GLY A 67 2.79 -15.32 -12.76
CA GLY A 67 2.93 -16.50 -11.91
C GLY A 67 4.17 -16.52 -11.04
N ARG A 68 4.83 -15.37 -10.82
CA ARG A 68 6.07 -15.29 -10.05
C ARG A 68 5.79 -15.40 -8.55
N ALA A 69 6.44 -16.35 -7.88
CA ALA A 69 6.24 -16.60 -6.45
C ALA A 69 6.68 -15.43 -5.56
N TRP A 70 7.75 -14.72 -5.95
CA TRP A 70 8.28 -13.58 -5.20
C TRP A 70 7.27 -12.43 -5.03
N ALA A 71 6.23 -12.33 -5.87
CA ALA A 71 5.24 -11.25 -5.78
C ALA A 71 4.20 -11.47 -4.66
N ARG A 72 4.17 -12.64 -4.00
CA ARG A 72 3.18 -12.96 -2.95
C ARG A 72 3.52 -12.33 -1.60
N ALA A 73 4.76 -12.51 -1.13
CA ALA A 73 5.18 -11.97 0.17
C ALA A 73 5.14 -10.43 0.24
N PRO A 74 5.62 -9.68 -0.78
CA PRO A 74 5.52 -8.24 -0.78
C PRO A 74 4.07 -7.73 -0.85
N MET A 75 3.15 -8.50 -1.44
CA MET A 75 1.74 -8.12 -1.49
C MET A 75 1.13 -8.12 -0.09
N ILE A 76 1.42 -9.14 0.73
CA ILE A 76 0.97 -9.21 2.12
C ILE A 76 1.60 -8.07 2.93
N LEU A 77 2.90 -7.82 2.71
CA LEU A 77 3.64 -6.73 3.34
C LEU A 77 3.00 -5.36 3.08
N VAL A 78 2.65 -5.06 1.83
CA VAL A 78 1.98 -3.81 1.47
C VAL A 78 0.61 -3.70 2.14
N GLN A 79 -0.16 -4.79 2.20
CA GLN A 79 -1.45 -4.78 2.88
C GLN A 79 -1.32 -4.53 4.39
N LEU A 80 -0.35 -5.16 5.04
CA LEU A 80 -0.08 -4.94 6.46
C LEU A 80 0.33 -3.50 6.74
N LEU A 81 1.23 -2.93 5.92
CA LEU A 81 1.60 -1.53 6.04
C LEU A 81 0.41 -0.59 5.87
N MET A 82 -0.44 -0.85 4.88
CA MET A 82 -1.65 -0.06 4.65
C MET A 82 -2.63 -0.14 5.81
N ILE A 83 -2.85 -1.32 6.39
CA ILE A 83 -3.68 -1.47 7.60
C ILE A 83 -3.09 -0.63 8.75
N GLY A 84 -1.77 -0.64 8.91
CA GLY A 84 -1.09 0.18 9.90
C GLY A 84 -1.29 1.68 9.72
N ILE A 85 -1.19 2.16 8.49
CA ILE A 85 -1.43 3.58 8.14
C ILE A 85 -2.90 3.94 8.36
N SER A 86 -3.84 3.13 7.85
CA SER A 86 -5.27 3.40 7.96
C SER A 86 -5.81 3.30 9.39
N TYR A 87 -5.21 2.50 10.26
CA TYR A 87 -5.60 2.43 11.67
C TYR A 87 -5.38 3.77 12.38
N GLU A 88 -4.31 4.47 12.03
CA GLU A 88 -3.93 5.70 12.70
C GLU A 88 -4.77 6.89 12.24
N ASP A 89 -5.00 7.04 10.93
CA ASP A 89 -5.91 8.05 10.36
C ASP A 89 -7.34 7.96 10.92
N PHE A 90 -7.80 6.75 11.25
CA PHE A 90 -9.15 6.52 11.77
C PHE A 90 -9.27 6.57 13.30
N PHE A 91 -8.21 6.27 14.06
CA PHE A 91 -8.34 6.09 15.51
C PHE A 91 -7.50 7.04 16.38
N GLN A 92 -6.40 7.63 15.91
CA GLN A 92 -5.51 8.44 16.76
C GLN A 92 -4.86 9.61 16.01
N SER A 93 -5.67 10.62 15.69
CA SER A 93 -5.18 11.90 15.19
C SER A 93 -4.44 12.67 16.30
N GLY A 94 -3.11 12.53 16.39
CA GLY A 94 -2.33 13.49 17.16
C GLY A 94 -0.87 13.19 17.47
N ASP A 95 -0.43 11.93 17.58
CA ASP A 95 0.91 11.62 18.09
C ASP A 95 1.78 10.84 17.09
N LEU A 96 2.80 11.52 16.56
CA LEU A 96 3.87 11.00 15.68
C LEU A 96 4.56 9.72 16.21
N ILE A 97 4.50 9.49 17.52
CA ILE A 97 5.04 8.29 18.16
C ILE A 97 4.24 7.05 17.74
N TRP A 98 2.90 7.15 17.67
CA TRP A 98 2.04 6.04 17.27
C TRP A 98 2.14 5.72 15.77
N GLN A 99 2.41 6.73 14.93
CA GLN A 99 2.80 6.56 13.53
C GLN A 99 4.02 5.67 13.39
N THR A 100 5.08 6.07 14.09
CA THR A 100 6.38 5.41 14.01
C THR A 100 6.28 3.96 14.51
N ILE A 101 5.55 3.73 15.61
CA ILE A 101 5.33 2.40 16.17
C ILE A 101 4.50 1.51 15.24
N SER A 102 3.45 2.04 14.62
CA SER A 102 2.60 1.26 13.70
C SER A 102 3.37 0.88 12.44
N ILE A 103 4.09 1.83 11.83
CA ILE A 103 4.96 1.55 10.67
C ILE A 103 6.03 0.53 11.03
N LEU A 104 6.64 0.62 12.22
CA LEU A 104 7.62 -0.37 12.70
C LEU A 104 7.00 -1.75 12.93
N LEU A 105 5.86 -1.85 13.61
CA LEU A 105 5.20 -3.13 13.90
C LEU A 105 4.79 -3.84 12.61
N PHE A 106 4.11 -3.11 11.71
CA PHE A 106 3.66 -3.69 10.45
C PHE A 106 4.82 -3.93 9.49
N GLY A 107 5.85 -3.07 9.49
CA GLY A 107 7.10 -3.25 8.74
C GLY A 107 7.94 -4.44 9.21
N LEU A 108 8.01 -4.68 10.52
CA LEU A 108 8.70 -5.85 11.10
C LEU A 108 7.92 -7.14 10.85
N ALA A 109 6.59 -7.13 11.01
CA ALA A 109 5.74 -8.28 10.68
C ALA A 109 5.88 -8.64 9.19
N ALA A 110 5.89 -7.62 8.33
CA ALA A 110 6.17 -7.71 6.92
C ALA A 110 7.55 -8.33 6.59
N LEU A 111 8.62 -7.86 7.22
CA LEU A 111 9.96 -8.40 7.05
C LEU A 111 10.07 -9.85 7.54
N GLY A 112 9.41 -10.19 8.65
CA GLY A 112 9.34 -11.55 9.16
C GLY A 112 8.64 -12.50 8.20
N ILE A 113 7.53 -12.06 7.61
CA ILE A 113 6.81 -12.81 6.56
C ILE A 113 7.68 -12.95 5.31
N TRP A 114 8.34 -11.89 4.87
CA TRP A 114 9.22 -11.94 3.70
C TRP A 114 10.41 -12.88 3.91
N ALA A 115 11.07 -12.82 5.07
CA ALA A 115 12.16 -13.71 5.42
C ALA A 115 11.71 -15.18 5.40
N ALA A 116 10.55 -15.48 5.97
CA ALA A 116 9.98 -16.84 6.00
C ALA A 116 9.68 -17.42 4.61
N PHE A 117 9.38 -16.57 3.61
CA PHE A 117 9.10 -17.01 2.24
C PHE A 117 10.31 -16.92 1.30
N SER A 118 11.45 -16.40 1.77
CA SER A 118 12.68 -16.26 0.98
C SER A 118 13.65 -17.43 1.12
N THR A 119 13.41 -18.31 2.11
CA THR A 119 14.23 -19.49 2.43
C THR A 119 13.80 -20.76 1.70
N ASP A 120 12.70 -20.72 0.94
CA ASP A 120 12.20 -21.80 0.07
C ASP A 120 12.55 -21.54 -1.40
#